data_AF-A0A380TAA6-F1
#
_entry.id   AF-A0A380TAA6-F1
#
_cell.length_a   1.000
_cell.length_b   1.000
_cell.length_c   1.000
_cell.angle_alpha   90.00
_cell.angle_beta   90.00
_cell.angle_gamma   90.00
#
_symmetry.space_group_name_H-M   'P 1'
#
loop_
_entity.id
_entity.type
_entity.pdbx_description
1 polymer ?
#
loop_
_entity_poly.entity_id
_entity_poly.type
_entity_poly.pdbx_seq_one_letter_code
_entity_poly.pdbx_strand_id
1 'polypeptide(L)'
;MKDPMRTRSGLVRALLLVTASSLAGGCQYFEAPAGDPALATMNGTTYMSQPEPEAKRAVYRHEVAFVPGDATLVAVSQKDLDAFVDEVGIAPADEFMIVGPEQPSPLSSRQRQMVSSYLALKGVNVAPLPVDAAYAPAADDTVSLIVRRMTVVLPACPDWTSVPNQSFTNRPQRNFGCASAVNLGMMVAVPSDLEHGRGLGPKEGTVAAKSIDRYRRGKTKELIRDAGSSDVFPAADSGSSGGAEK
;
A
#
# COMPACT_ATOMS: atom_id res chain seq x y z
N MET A 1 -35.20 51.66 -37.30
CA MET A 1 -33.79 51.29 -37.07
C MET A 1 -33.43 50.25 -38.14
N LYS A 2 -32.99 50.61 -39.35
CA LYS A 2 -31.71 51.14 -39.84
C LYS A 2 -30.62 50.06 -40.03
N ASP A 3 -30.71 49.39 -41.18
CA ASP A 3 -29.60 49.02 -42.06
C ASP A 3 -29.75 49.87 -43.35
N PRO A 4 -28.80 49.89 -44.31
CA PRO A 4 -27.35 49.98 -44.23
C PRO A 4 -26.85 51.19 -45.07
N MET A 5 -25.63 51.69 -44.83
CA MET A 5 -24.94 52.57 -45.80
C MET A 5 -23.58 51.99 -46.14
N ARG A 6 -23.47 51.55 -47.39
CA ARG A 6 -22.24 51.20 -48.11
C ARG A 6 -21.80 52.43 -48.92
N THR A 7 -20.53 52.45 -49.31
CA THR A 7 -19.77 53.45 -50.13
C THR A 7 -18.95 54.42 -49.29
N ARG A 8 -17.67 54.73 -49.57
CA ARG A 8 -16.89 54.66 -50.81
C ARG A 8 -15.39 54.87 -50.49
N SER A 9 -14.53 54.29 -51.34
CA SER A 9 -13.28 54.89 -51.87
C SER A 9 -12.07 55.12 -50.93
N GLY A 10 -10.90 54.64 -51.35
CA GLY A 10 -9.61 55.14 -50.84
C GLY A 10 -8.41 54.22 -51.06
N LEU A 11 -7.97 54.09 -52.31
CA LEU A 11 -6.65 53.56 -52.69
C LEU A 11 -5.55 54.50 -52.17
N VAL A 12 -4.64 54.04 -51.31
CA VAL A 12 -3.29 54.62 -51.20
C VAL A 12 -2.23 53.54 -50.98
N ARG A 13 -1.20 53.67 -51.81
CA ARG A 13 0.06 52.94 -51.93
C ARG A 13 0.88 52.84 -50.65
N ALA A 14 1.58 51.69 -50.56
CA ALA A 14 2.99 51.53 -50.20
C ALA A 14 3.46 51.91 -48.78
N LEU A 15 3.88 50.90 -48.01
CA LEU A 15 5.30 50.73 -47.68
C LEU A 15 5.55 49.32 -47.14
N LEU A 16 6.46 48.59 -47.80
CA LEU A 16 7.03 47.33 -47.35
C LEU A 16 7.98 47.61 -46.18
N LEU A 17 7.60 47.19 -44.96
CA LEU A 17 8.52 47.07 -43.84
C LEU A 17 8.76 45.57 -43.58
N VAL A 18 9.88 45.08 -44.09
CA VAL A 18 10.44 43.76 -43.77
C VAL A 18 10.94 43.83 -42.33
N THR A 19 10.15 43.35 -41.39
CA THR A 19 10.60 43.12 -40.01
C THR A 19 11.25 41.75 -39.93
N ALA A 20 12.57 41.74 -39.79
CA ALA A 20 13.37 40.56 -39.47
C ALA A 20 12.85 39.92 -38.17
N SER A 21 12.15 38.78 -38.30
CA SER A 21 11.75 37.97 -37.16
C SER A 21 12.91 37.07 -36.80
N SER A 22 13.53 37.38 -35.66
CA SER A 22 14.58 36.61 -35.03
C SER A 22 14.11 35.18 -34.78
N LEU A 23 14.74 34.21 -35.44
CA LEU A 23 14.69 32.80 -35.06
C LEU A 23 15.45 32.66 -33.73
N ALA A 24 14.79 32.98 -32.62
CA ALA A 24 15.20 32.46 -31.33
C ALA A 24 14.89 30.96 -31.36
N GLY A 25 15.92 30.15 -31.61
CA GLY A 25 15.90 28.71 -31.40
C GLY A 25 15.64 28.45 -29.92
N GLY A 26 14.36 28.32 -29.56
CA GLY A 26 13.96 27.74 -28.30
C GLY A 26 14.33 26.27 -28.35
N CYS A 27 15.28 25.85 -27.51
CA CYS A 27 15.35 24.48 -27.06
C CYS A 27 14.03 24.20 -26.33
N GLN A 28 13.03 23.72 -27.06
CA GLN A 28 11.92 23.02 -26.44
C GLN A 28 12.56 21.78 -25.83
N TYR A 29 12.75 21.79 -24.51
CA TYR A 29 12.83 20.55 -23.77
C TYR A 29 11.51 19.83 -24.08
N PHE A 30 11.60 18.86 -24.98
CA PHE A 30 10.56 17.87 -25.10
C PHE A 30 10.61 17.13 -23.77
N GLU A 31 9.79 17.58 -22.81
CA GLU A 31 9.46 16.80 -21.63
C GLU A 31 9.10 15.42 -22.19
N ALA A 32 9.93 14.42 -21.92
CA ALA A 32 9.60 13.06 -22.30
C ALA A 32 8.20 12.80 -21.75
N PRO A 33 7.23 12.35 -22.56
CA PRO A 33 5.92 12.03 -22.03
C PRO A 33 6.17 11.10 -20.85
N ALA A 34 5.62 11.45 -19.69
CA ALA A 34 5.59 10.54 -18.55
C ALA A 34 5.21 9.19 -19.13
N GLY A 35 6.11 8.20 -19.02
CA GLY A 35 5.91 6.91 -19.66
C GLY A 35 4.52 6.39 -19.34
N ASP A 36 3.89 5.67 -20.28
CA ASP A 36 2.57 5.06 -20.03
C ASP A 36 2.62 4.40 -18.65
N PRO A 37 1.78 4.81 -17.67
CA PRO A 37 1.84 4.29 -16.31
C PRO A 37 1.57 2.78 -16.27
N ALA A 38 1.02 2.23 -17.35
CA ALA A 38 0.86 0.82 -17.54
C ALA A 38 2.14 0.12 -18.03
N LEU A 39 3.27 0.81 -18.20
CA LEU A 39 4.56 0.23 -18.60
C LEU A 39 5.57 0.35 -17.45
N ALA A 40 5.87 -0.78 -16.82
CA ALA A 40 6.95 -0.89 -15.86
C ALA A 40 8.25 -1.33 -16.56
N THR A 41 9.39 -0.75 -16.17
CA THR A 41 10.71 -1.19 -16.61
C THR A 41 11.44 -1.87 -15.46
N MET A 42 11.81 -3.13 -15.66
CA MET A 42 12.70 -3.85 -14.73
C MET A 42 13.87 -4.43 -15.51
N ASN A 43 15.10 -4.17 -15.05
CA ASN A 43 16.34 -4.67 -15.67
C ASN A 43 16.47 -4.41 -17.18
N GLY A 44 15.97 -3.27 -17.66
CA GLY A 44 16.06 -2.87 -19.07
C GLY A 44 14.97 -3.46 -19.97
N THR A 45 14.07 -4.28 -19.44
CA THR A 45 12.88 -4.77 -20.17
C THR A 45 11.62 -4.05 -19.71
N THR A 46 10.85 -3.56 -20.67
CA THR A 46 9.55 -2.92 -20.45
C THR A 46 8.44 -3.97 -20.49
N TYR A 47 7.70 -4.10 -19.39
CA TYR A 47 6.53 -4.96 -19.26
C TYR A 47 5.29 -4.12 -18.97
N MET A 48 4.11 -4.68 -19.19
CA MET A 48 2.90 -4.03 -18.68
C MET A 48 2.88 -4.18 -17.16
N SER A 49 2.74 -3.08 -16.42
CA SER A 49 2.54 -3.11 -14.97
C SER A 49 1.21 -3.80 -14.69
N GLN A 50 1.22 -4.72 -13.72
CA GLN A 50 -0.01 -5.37 -13.29
C GLN A 50 -0.70 -4.53 -12.22
N PRO A 51 -2.04 -4.54 -12.17
CA PRO A 51 -2.77 -3.99 -11.04
C PRO A 51 -2.37 -4.73 -9.76
N GLU A 52 -1.95 -3.98 -8.75
CA GLU A 52 -1.59 -4.52 -7.43
C GLU A 52 -2.31 -3.70 -6.34
N PRO A 53 -2.86 -4.35 -5.30
CA PRO A 53 -3.35 -3.62 -4.14
C PRO A 53 -2.16 -3.10 -3.34
N GLU A 54 -2.22 -1.85 -2.91
CA GLU A 54 -1.15 -1.21 -2.15
C GLU A 54 -1.56 -1.07 -0.68
N ALA A 55 -0.61 -1.23 0.24
CA ALA A 55 -0.81 -0.78 1.60
C ALA A 55 -0.43 0.71 1.69
N LYS A 56 -1.29 1.52 2.30
CA LYS A 56 -1.00 2.93 2.61
C LYS A 56 -1.18 3.21 4.08
N ARG A 57 -0.24 4.00 4.61
CA ARG A 57 -0.24 4.45 5.99
C ARG A 57 -1.08 5.72 6.12
N ALA A 58 -2.13 5.65 6.92
CA ALA A 58 -2.83 6.80 7.47
C ALA A 58 -2.25 7.13 8.85
N VAL A 59 -2.03 8.42 9.11
CA VAL A 59 -1.51 8.92 10.38
C VAL A 59 -2.46 9.97 10.92
N TYR A 60 -2.94 9.76 12.13
CA TYR A 60 -3.73 10.72 12.89
C TYR A 60 -2.88 11.23 14.04
N ARG A 61 -2.94 12.54 14.31
CA ARG A 61 -2.17 13.18 15.38
C ARG A 61 -3.12 14.01 16.23
N HIS A 62 -2.94 13.93 17.54
CA HIS A 62 -3.63 14.76 18.51
C HIS A 62 -2.63 15.26 19.56
N GLU A 63 -2.62 16.57 19.79
CA GLU A 63 -1.76 17.19 20.81
C GLU A 63 -2.50 17.24 22.15
N VAL A 64 -1.89 16.67 23.17
CA VAL A 64 -2.38 16.69 24.55
C VAL A 64 -1.60 17.75 25.31
N ALA A 65 -2.29 18.84 25.67
CA ALA A 65 -1.69 19.91 26.46
C ALA A 65 -1.74 19.62 27.96
N PHE A 66 -0.66 19.96 28.65
CA PHE A 66 -0.53 19.95 30.11
C PHE A 66 -0.37 21.36 30.66
N VAL A 67 -0.67 21.51 31.95
CA VAL A 67 -0.32 22.74 32.67
C VAL A 67 1.20 22.76 32.85
N PRO A 68 1.87 23.91 32.63
CA PRO A 68 3.32 24.00 32.78
C PRO A 68 3.84 23.49 34.12
N GLY A 69 4.81 22.59 34.07
CA GLY A 69 5.39 21.97 35.27
C GLY A 69 4.53 20.89 35.94
N ASP A 70 3.37 20.55 35.39
CA ASP A 70 2.48 19.49 35.88
C ASP A 70 2.42 18.30 34.89
N ALA A 71 2.15 17.12 35.41
CA ALA A 71 1.88 15.91 34.65
C ALA A 71 0.42 15.43 34.79
N THR A 72 -0.42 16.14 35.55
CA THR A 72 -1.84 15.78 35.67
C THR A 72 -2.58 16.02 34.35
N LEU A 73 -3.34 15.01 33.91
CA LEU A 73 -4.20 15.13 32.75
C LEU A 73 -5.53 15.75 33.20
N VAL A 74 -5.73 17.04 32.90
CA VAL A 74 -6.93 17.78 33.31
C VAL A 74 -8.18 17.32 32.55
N ALA A 75 -9.38 17.54 33.11
CA ALA A 75 -10.64 17.05 32.56
C ALA A 75 -10.93 17.52 31.11
N VAL A 76 -10.45 18.71 30.73
CA VAL A 76 -10.59 19.20 29.35
C VAL A 76 -9.74 18.35 28.40
N SER A 77 -8.45 18.18 28.68
CA SER A 77 -7.56 17.32 27.89
C SER A 77 -8.03 15.86 27.85
N GLN A 78 -8.62 15.34 28.94
CA GLN A 78 -9.25 14.01 28.93
C GLN A 78 -10.40 13.93 27.94
N LYS A 79 -11.31 14.92 27.96
CA LYS A 79 -12.46 14.96 27.05
C LYS A 79 -12.06 15.11 25.59
N ASP A 80 -11.06 15.94 25.30
CA ASP A 80 -10.57 16.15 23.94
C ASP A 80 -9.87 14.90 23.39
N LEU A 81 -9.10 14.22 24.25
CA LEU A 81 -8.48 12.94 23.93
C LEU A 81 -9.53 11.85 23.66
N ASP A 82 -10.60 11.82 24.44
CA ASP A 82 -11.72 10.90 24.23
C ASP A 82 -12.43 11.14 22.90
N ALA A 83 -12.74 12.41 22.61
CA ALA A 83 -13.38 12.80 21.37
C ALA A 83 -12.51 12.42 20.16
N PHE A 84 -11.19 12.61 20.25
CA PHE A 84 -10.26 12.19 19.20
C PHE A 84 -10.25 10.68 18.98
N VAL A 85 -10.20 9.90 20.07
CA VAL A 85 -10.22 8.43 20.00
C VAL A 85 -11.52 7.93 19.35
N ASP A 86 -12.66 8.54 19.72
CA ASP A 86 -13.97 8.19 19.17
C ASP A 86 -14.10 8.61 17.69
N GLU A 87 -13.58 9.78 17.31
CA GLU A 87 -13.60 10.29 15.94
C GLU A 87 -12.76 9.43 14.99
N VAL A 88 -11.56 9.01 15.41
CA VAL A 88 -10.68 8.14 14.61
C VAL A 88 -11.27 6.72 14.47
N GLY A 89 -12.10 6.29 15.43
CA GLY A 89 -12.70 4.97 15.44
C GLY A 89 -11.64 3.87 15.49
N ILE A 90 -10.94 3.77 16.62
CA ILE A 90 -9.80 2.86 16.81
C ILE A 90 -10.12 1.43 16.38
N ALA A 91 -9.26 0.87 15.53
CA ALA A 91 -9.30 -0.51 15.08
C ALA A 91 -8.29 -1.37 15.85
N PRO A 92 -8.52 -2.69 16.01
CA PRO A 92 -7.61 -3.57 16.75
C PRO A 92 -6.17 -3.64 16.20
N ALA A 93 -5.98 -3.30 14.91
CA ALA A 93 -4.69 -3.31 14.24
C ALA A 93 -4.01 -1.92 14.20
N ASP A 94 -4.61 -0.91 14.83
CA ASP A 94 -3.98 0.40 14.92
C ASP A 94 -2.79 0.38 15.87
N GLU A 95 -1.75 1.11 15.48
CA GLU A 95 -0.55 1.27 16.29
C GLU A 95 -0.55 2.65 16.94
N PHE A 96 -0.36 2.67 18.25
CA PHE A 96 -0.37 3.89 19.05
C PHE A 96 1.05 4.27 19.47
N MET A 97 1.38 5.55 19.31
CA MET A 97 2.65 6.11 19.73
C MET A 97 2.42 7.41 20.49
N ILE A 98 3.25 7.68 21.48
CA ILE A 98 3.21 8.91 22.25
C ILE A 98 4.56 9.61 22.11
N VAL A 99 4.56 10.77 21.47
CA VAL A 99 5.75 11.58 21.20
C VAL A 99 5.79 12.75 22.17
N GLY A 100 6.93 12.92 22.84
CA GLY A 100 7.17 14.04 23.76
C GLY A 100 7.90 15.21 23.09
N PRO A 101 8.29 16.23 23.86
CA PRO A 101 9.09 17.33 23.38
C PRO A 101 10.50 16.88 22.94
N GLU A 102 11.17 17.73 22.16
CA GLU A 102 12.49 17.44 21.58
C GLU A 102 13.54 17.11 22.65
N GLN A 103 13.51 17.82 23.77
CA GLN A 103 14.36 17.53 24.93
C GLN A 103 13.60 16.71 25.97
N PRO A 104 13.86 15.40 26.08
CA PRO A 104 13.19 14.57 27.07
C PRO A 104 13.57 14.98 28.49
N SER A 105 12.59 14.95 29.39
CA SER A 105 12.71 15.34 30.79
C SER A 105 11.96 14.36 31.69
N PRO A 106 12.22 14.35 33.02
CA PRO A 106 11.43 13.54 33.95
C PRO A 106 9.95 13.92 33.92
N LEU A 107 9.64 15.21 33.72
CA LEU A 107 8.26 15.70 33.61
C LEU A 107 7.58 15.14 32.35
N SER A 108 8.18 15.29 31.17
CA SER A 108 7.61 14.78 29.91
C SER A 108 7.48 13.26 29.90
N SER A 109 8.36 12.54 30.61
CA SER A 109 8.23 11.10 30.78
C SER A 109 7.01 10.73 31.63
N ARG A 110 6.71 11.49 32.69
CA ARG A 110 5.49 11.32 33.49
C ARG A 110 4.23 11.69 32.70
N GLN A 111 4.26 12.79 31.93
CA GLN A 111 3.15 13.20 31.06
C GLN A 111 2.79 12.08 30.07
N ARG A 112 3.79 11.51 29.37
CA ARG A 112 3.59 10.38 28.46
C ARG A 112 2.99 9.15 29.17
N GLN A 113 3.47 8.84 30.37
CA GLN A 113 2.93 7.75 31.18
C GLN A 113 1.49 8.00 31.64
N MET A 114 1.12 9.25 31.93
CA MET A 114 -0.24 9.60 32.31
C MET A 114 -1.20 9.44 31.13
N VAL A 115 -0.82 9.87 29.93
CA VAL A 115 -1.60 9.64 28.70
C VAL A 115 -1.73 8.15 28.42
N SER A 116 -0.64 7.38 28.48
CA SER A 116 -0.70 5.94 28.22
C SER A 116 -1.56 5.19 29.24
N SER A 117 -1.47 5.55 30.52
CA SER A 117 -2.27 4.94 31.59
C SER A 117 -3.75 5.27 31.43
N TYR A 118 -4.07 6.52 31.08
CA TYR A 118 -5.45 6.94 30.82
C TYR A 118 -6.07 6.19 29.64
N LEU A 119 -5.33 6.04 28.53
CA LEU A 119 -5.76 5.26 27.37
C LEU A 119 -5.89 3.76 27.68
N ALA A 120 -5.00 3.20 28.50
CA ALA A 120 -5.05 1.80 28.92
C ALA A 120 -6.33 1.49 29.72
N LEU A 121 -6.80 2.41 30.56
CA LEU A 121 -8.09 2.27 31.27
C LEU A 121 -9.29 2.17 30.31
N LYS A 122 -9.14 2.65 29.08
CA LYS A 122 -10.14 2.59 28.01
C LYS A 122 -9.92 1.43 27.05
N GLY A 123 -8.99 0.52 27.35
CA GLY A 123 -8.67 -0.63 26.52
C GLY A 123 -7.75 -0.33 25.33
N VAL A 124 -7.21 0.89 25.24
CA VAL A 124 -6.24 1.27 24.21
C VAL A 124 -4.83 1.01 24.74
N ASN A 125 -4.19 -0.06 24.27
CA ASN A 125 -2.83 -0.38 24.66
C ASN A 125 -1.84 0.39 23.78
N VAL A 126 -1.22 1.41 24.37
CA VAL A 126 -0.13 2.12 23.71
C VAL A 126 1.13 1.29 23.82
N ALA A 127 1.58 0.73 22.70
CA ALA A 127 2.87 0.08 22.66
C ALA A 127 3.95 1.13 22.97
N PRO A 128 4.96 0.82 23.81
CA PRO A 128 6.19 1.58 23.87
C PRO A 128 6.96 1.26 22.59
N LEU A 129 6.45 1.71 21.46
CA LEU A 129 7.20 1.65 20.23
C LEU A 129 8.45 2.51 20.45
N PRO A 130 9.63 2.07 19.97
CA PRO A 130 10.72 3.02 19.80
C PRO A 130 10.12 4.21 19.07
N VAL A 131 10.25 5.41 19.64
CA VAL A 131 9.75 6.62 18.99
C VAL A 131 10.49 6.66 17.66
N ASP A 132 9.80 6.27 16.59
CA ASP A 132 10.32 6.42 15.25
C ASP A 132 10.67 7.90 15.17
N ALA A 133 11.95 8.24 15.01
CA ALA A 133 12.41 9.62 14.85
C ALA A 133 11.78 10.32 13.61
N ALA A 134 10.86 9.64 12.92
CA ALA A 134 10.08 10.08 11.80
C ALA A 134 8.97 11.08 12.15
N TYR A 135 8.58 11.24 13.42
CA TYR A 135 7.54 12.19 13.82
C TYR A 135 8.13 13.43 14.49
N ALA A 136 7.65 14.61 14.09
CA ALA A 136 8.06 15.87 14.69
C ALA A 136 7.80 15.86 16.21
N PRO A 137 8.72 16.38 17.03
CA PRO A 137 8.54 16.45 18.47
C PRO A 137 7.31 17.29 18.83
N ALA A 138 6.74 17.01 20.00
CA ALA A 138 5.70 17.85 20.58
C ALA A 138 6.30 19.19 21.06
N ALA A 139 5.46 20.19 21.29
CA ALA A 139 5.88 21.42 21.95
C ALA A 139 6.16 21.17 23.46
N ASP A 140 6.81 22.13 24.11
CA ASP A 140 6.96 22.09 25.57
C ASP A 140 5.59 22.01 26.27
N ASP A 141 5.55 21.27 27.38
CA ASP A 141 4.33 20.96 28.14
C ASP A 141 3.20 20.30 27.31
N THR A 142 3.54 19.71 26.16
CA THR A 142 2.61 18.94 25.34
C THR A 142 3.16 17.57 24.99
N VAL A 143 2.24 16.67 24.65
CA VAL A 143 2.55 15.32 24.21
C VAL A 143 1.64 14.98 23.04
N SER A 144 2.20 14.47 21.94
CA SER A 144 1.41 14.09 20.77
C SER A 144 1.04 12.61 20.84
N LEU A 145 -0.25 12.29 20.84
CA LEU A 145 -0.74 10.95 20.52
C LEU A 145 -0.77 10.79 18.99
N ILE A 146 -0.10 9.76 18.50
CA ILE A 146 -0.06 9.40 17.09
C ILE A 146 -0.72 8.03 16.92
N VAL A 147 -1.75 7.98 16.09
CA VAL A 147 -2.41 6.73 15.68
C VAL A 147 -2.00 6.43 14.25
N ARG A 148 -1.37 5.29 14.06
CA ARG A 148 -0.92 4.81 12.78
C ARG A 148 -1.80 3.64 12.35
N ARG A 149 -2.42 3.79 11.17
CA ARG A 149 -3.28 2.77 10.57
C ARG A 149 -2.76 2.41 9.19
N MET A 150 -2.60 1.12 8.92
CA MET A 150 -2.37 0.63 7.57
C MET A 150 -3.73 0.35 6.92
N THR A 151 -3.90 0.78 5.67
CA THR A 151 -5.14 0.62 4.88
C THR A 151 -4.79 0.05 3.52
N VAL A 152 -5.70 -0.75 2.95
CA VAL A 152 -5.53 -1.25 1.58
C VAL A 152 -6.13 -0.24 0.60
N VAL A 153 -5.36 0.15 -0.40
CA VAL A 153 -5.82 0.91 -1.55
C VAL A 153 -5.91 -0.04 -2.73
N LEU A 154 -7.12 -0.20 -3.25
CA LEU A 154 -7.37 -1.04 -4.41
C LEU A 154 -6.81 -0.36 -5.67
N PRO A 155 -6.33 -1.15 -6.65
CA PRO A 155 -5.91 -0.60 -7.93
C PRO A 155 -7.09 0.03 -8.67
N ALA A 156 -6.79 0.98 -9.57
CA ALA A 156 -7.78 1.64 -10.42
C ALA A 156 -8.31 0.68 -11.50
N CYS A 157 -9.16 -0.26 -11.09
CA CYS A 157 -9.78 -1.27 -11.94
C CYS A 157 -11.32 -1.11 -11.97
N PRO A 158 -11.98 -1.38 -13.12
CA PRO A 158 -11.39 -1.69 -14.42
C PRO A 158 -10.91 -0.43 -15.17
N ASP A 159 -9.91 -0.61 -16.04
CA ASP A 159 -9.39 0.40 -16.97
C ASP A 159 -9.74 0.02 -18.43
N TRP A 160 -10.58 0.84 -19.08
CA TRP A 160 -11.02 0.65 -20.46
C TRP A 160 -10.42 1.67 -21.44
N THR A 161 -9.35 2.37 -21.04
CA THR A 161 -8.66 3.34 -21.91
C THR A 161 -8.04 2.69 -23.15
N SER A 162 -7.61 1.43 -23.07
CA SER A 162 -7.27 0.63 -24.24
C SER A 162 -8.50 -0.07 -24.82
N VAL A 163 -8.66 0.01 -26.14
CA VAL A 163 -9.73 -0.74 -26.81
C VAL A 163 -9.40 -2.24 -26.83
N PRO A 164 -10.28 -3.09 -26.29
CA PRO A 164 -10.11 -4.54 -26.38
C PRO A 164 -9.98 -4.99 -27.83
N ASN A 165 -9.12 -5.99 -28.09
CA ASN A 165 -8.92 -6.63 -29.41
C ASN A 165 -8.33 -5.74 -30.52
N GLN A 166 -7.81 -4.55 -30.20
CA GLN A 166 -7.14 -3.69 -31.19
C GLN A 166 -5.60 -3.72 -31.08
N SER A 167 -5.06 -4.43 -30.10
CA SER A 167 -3.62 -4.60 -29.93
C SER A 167 -3.14 -5.88 -30.62
N PHE A 168 -2.26 -5.75 -31.60
CA PHE A 168 -1.58 -6.87 -32.27
C PHE A 168 -0.19 -7.17 -31.70
N THR A 169 0.14 -6.55 -30.56
CA THR A 169 1.48 -6.65 -29.95
C THR A 169 1.68 -7.89 -29.08
N ASN A 170 0.67 -8.77 -29.00
CA ASN A 170 0.64 -9.96 -28.13
C ASN A 170 1.03 -9.66 -26.67
N ARG A 171 0.63 -8.47 -26.18
CA ARG A 171 0.85 -8.02 -24.80
C ARG A 171 -0.39 -8.30 -23.95
N PRO A 172 -0.24 -8.53 -22.64
CA PRO A 172 -1.37 -8.57 -21.73
C PRO A 172 -2.24 -7.30 -21.85
N GLN A 173 -3.56 -7.47 -21.73
CA GLN A 173 -4.50 -6.35 -21.68
C GLN A 173 -4.35 -5.55 -20.37
N ARG A 174 -4.74 -4.27 -20.34
CA ARG A 174 -4.65 -3.41 -19.13
C ARG A 174 -5.39 -4.00 -17.92
N ASN A 175 -6.51 -4.67 -18.16
CA ASN A 175 -7.30 -5.33 -17.11
C ASN A 175 -6.75 -6.71 -16.67
N PHE A 176 -5.63 -7.16 -17.22
CA PHE A 176 -5.06 -8.46 -16.90
C PHE A 176 -4.58 -8.48 -15.44
N GLY A 177 -5.24 -9.28 -14.60
CA GLY A 177 -4.97 -9.36 -13.17
C GLY A 177 -5.89 -8.51 -12.28
N CYS A 178 -6.74 -7.62 -12.84
CA CYS A 178 -7.61 -6.74 -12.06
C CYS A 178 -8.50 -7.50 -11.06
N ALA A 179 -9.16 -8.57 -11.50
CA ALA A 179 -10.03 -9.36 -10.62
C ALA A 179 -9.25 -10.00 -9.47
N SER A 180 -8.06 -10.55 -9.75
CA SER A 180 -7.19 -11.14 -8.73
C SER A 180 -6.70 -10.09 -7.73
N ALA A 181 -6.28 -8.92 -8.21
CA ALA A 181 -5.76 -7.83 -7.39
C ALA A 181 -6.84 -7.22 -6.47
N VAL A 182 -8.04 -6.98 -7.01
CA VAL A 182 -9.18 -6.50 -6.23
C VAL A 182 -9.60 -7.54 -5.20
N ASN A 183 -9.75 -8.81 -5.60
CA ASN A 183 -10.10 -9.86 -4.65
C ASN A 183 -9.04 -10.01 -3.55
N LEU A 184 -7.76 -9.96 -3.88
CA LEU A 184 -6.68 -9.97 -2.89
C LEU A 184 -6.82 -8.80 -1.93
N GLY A 185 -6.94 -7.57 -2.44
CA GLY A 185 -7.09 -6.38 -1.60
C GLY A 185 -8.32 -6.43 -0.69
N MET A 186 -9.40 -7.07 -1.12
CA MET A 186 -10.62 -7.27 -0.32
C MET A 186 -10.52 -8.41 0.70
N MET A 187 -9.64 -9.39 0.48
CA MET A 187 -9.43 -10.54 1.38
C MET A 187 -8.36 -10.29 2.44
N VAL A 188 -7.44 -9.34 2.20
CA VAL A 188 -6.33 -9.07 3.12
C VAL A 188 -6.86 -8.54 4.46
N ALA A 189 -6.62 -9.31 5.52
CA ALA A 189 -7.00 -8.93 6.87
C ALA A 189 -6.02 -7.94 7.50
N VAL A 190 -4.73 -8.05 7.20
CA VAL A 190 -3.65 -7.22 7.74
C VAL A 190 -2.96 -6.50 6.58
N PRO A 191 -3.20 -5.20 6.36
CA PRO A 191 -2.70 -4.50 5.17
C PRO A 191 -1.18 -4.48 5.03
N SER A 192 -0.42 -4.50 6.14
CA SER A 192 1.05 -4.54 6.09
C SER A 192 1.62 -5.80 5.44
N ASP A 193 0.85 -6.91 5.39
CA ASP A 193 1.26 -8.15 4.75
C ASP A 193 1.41 -7.98 3.21
N LEU A 194 0.85 -6.91 2.62
CA LEU A 194 1.05 -6.56 1.20
C LEU A 194 2.44 -5.98 0.91
N GLU A 195 3.06 -5.29 1.88
CA GLU A 195 4.42 -4.75 1.72
C GLU A 195 5.46 -5.81 2.04
N HIS A 196 5.28 -6.50 3.17
CA HIS A 196 6.20 -7.50 3.66
C HIS A 196 5.41 -8.67 4.26
N GLY A 197 5.54 -9.84 3.64
CA GLY A 197 4.96 -11.06 4.20
C GLY A 197 5.57 -11.38 5.57
N ARG A 198 4.74 -11.91 6.47
CA ARG A 198 5.20 -12.35 7.79
C ARG A 198 6.24 -13.46 7.66
N GLY A 199 7.22 -13.44 8.57
CA GLY A 199 8.19 -14.52 8.70
C GLY A 199 7.46 -15.84 8.94
N LEU A 200 7.73 -16.84 8.09
CA LEU A 200 7.21 -18.18 8.30
C LEU A 200 7.83 -18.76 9.57
N GLY A 201 7.01 -19.37 10.42
CA GLY A 201 7.49 -20.08 11.61
C GLY A 201 8.42 -21.25 11.26
N PRO A 202 9.10 -21.85 12.25
CA PRO A 202 9.96 -23.00 12.02
C PRO A 202 9.16 -24.14 11.38
N LYS A 203 9.71 -24.72 10.32
CA LYS A 203 9.09 -25.87 9.64
C LYS A 203 9.06 -27.06 10.58
N GLU A 204 7.94 -27.79 10.63
CA GLU A 204 7.85 -29.01 11.42
C GLU A 204 8.71 -30.13 10.81
N GLY A 205 9.90 -30.34 11.39
CA GLY A 205 10.83 -31.38 10.95
C GLY A 205 10.24 -32.80 11.03
N THR A 206 9.30 -33.02 11.95
CA THR A 206 8.59 -34.31 12.09
C THR A 206 7.69 -34.60 10.89
N VAL A 207 7.03 -33.59 10.31
CA VAL A 207 6.20 -33.74 9.10
C VAL A 207 7.09 -34.03 7.89
N ALA A 208 8.21 -33.33 7.77
CA ALA A 208 9.20 -33.59 6.73
C ALA A 208 9.83 -35.00 6.85
N ALA A 209 10.17 -35.45 8.06
CA ALA A 209 10.67 -36.81 8.28
C ALA A 209 9.60 -37.87 7.95
N LYS A 210 8.33 -37.63 8.32
CA LYS A 210 7.21 -38.53 8.01
C LYS A 210 6.92 -38.61 6.51
N SER A 211 7.14 -37.57 5.71
CA SER A 211 6.98 -37.67 4.25
C SER A 211 8.05 -38.59 3.64
N ILE A 212 9.30 -38.47 4.09
CA ILE A 212 10.41 -39.34 3.66
C ILE A 212 10.16 -40.80 4.09
N ASP A 213 9.72 -41.02 5.32
CA ASP A 213 9.40 -42.36 5.83
C ASP A 213 8.26 -43.02 5.02
N ARG A 214 7.18 -42.28 4.76
CA ARG A 214 6.07 -42.77 3.91
C ARG A 214 6.53 -43.11 2.51
N TYR A 215 7.39 -42.28 1.90
CA TYR A 215 7.97 -42.55 0.59
C TYR A 215 8.80 -43.84 0.60
N ARG A 216 9.72 -43.99 1.57
CA ARG A 216 10.59 -45.18 1.69
C ARG A 216 9.81 -46.48 1.96
N ARG A 217 8.66 -46.39 2.62
CA ARG A 217 7.79 -47.54 2.91
C ARG A 217 6.72 -47.79 1.84
N GLY A 218 6.73 -47.05 0.72
CA GLY A 218 5.72 -47.19 -0.33
C GLY A 218 4.30 -46.81 0.13
N LYS A 219 4.15 -46.01 1.20
CA LYS A 219 2.87 -45.57 1.75
C LYS A 219 2.42 -44.21 1.20
N THR A 220 2.86 -43.86 -0.01
CA THR A 220 2.43 -42.65 -0.71
C THR A 220 1.11 -42.92 -1.40
N LYS A 221 0.16 -41.98 -1.27
CA LYS A 221 -1.07 -42.01 -2.06
C LYS A 221 -0.70 -41.71 -3.51
N GLU A 222 -1.06 -42.59 -4.44
CA GLU A 222 -0.93 -42.30 -5.85
C GLU A 222 -1.75 -41.05 -6.20
N LEU A 223 -1.23 -40.22 -7.10
CA LEU A 223 -2.00 -39.13 -7.66
C LEU A 223 -3.21 -39.71 -8.37
N ILE A 224 -4.34 -39.00 -8.31
CA ILE A 224 -5.55 -39.40 -9.04
C ILE A 224 -5.18 -39.44 -10.52
N ARG A 225 -5.12 -40.65 -11.08
CA ARG A 225 -4.91 -40.91 -12.50
C ARG A 225 -6.26 -40.78 -13.18
N ASP A 226 -6.64 -39.56 -13.57
CA ASP A 226 -7.76 -39.41 -14.49
C ASP A 226 -7.40 -40.07 -15.84
N ALA A 227 -8.38 -40.73 -16.45
CA ALA A 227 -8.25 -41.75 -17.49
C ALA A 227 -7.52 -41.37 -18.80
N GLY A 228 -6.94 -40.17 -18.91
CA GLY A 228 -6.10 -39.75 -20.04
C GLY A 228 -4.60 -39.96 -19.84
N SER A 229 -4.14 -40.39 -18.65
CA SER A 229 -2.71 -40.49 -18.33
C SER A 229 -2.14 -41.91 -18.29
N SER A 230 -2.97 -42.95 -18.51
CA SER A 230 -2.56 -44.36 -18.39
C SER A 230 -1.53 -44.81 -19.43
N ASP A 231 -1.45 -44.10 -20.55
CA ASP A 231 -0.68 -44.56 -21.71
C ASP A 231 0.77 -44.05 -21.73
N VAL A 232 1.12 -43.10 -20.85
CA VAL A 232 2.42 -42.41 -20.89
C VAL A 232 3.42 -42.97 -19.87
N PHE A 233 2.95 -43.63 -18.80
CA PHE A 233 3.84 -44.17 -17.77
C PHE A 233 3.39 -45.57 -17.33
N PRO A 234 4.14 -46.64 -17.67
CA PRO A 234 3.81 -47.99 -17.23
C PRO A 234 3.80 -48.05 -15.70
N ALA A 235 2.86 -48.83 -15.15
CA ALA A 235 2.73 -49.02 -13.71
C ALA A 235 4.06 -49.54 -13.13
N ALA A 236 4.60 -48.83 -12.14
CA ALA A 236 5.61 -49.41 -11.27
C ALA A 236 4.92 -50.50 -10.45
N ASP A 237 5.39 -51.73 -10.57
CA ASP A 237 4.96 -52.88 -9.79
C ASP A 237 5.25 -52.64 -8.31
N SER A 238 4.26 -52.11 -7.58
CA SER A 238 4.31 -52.15 -6.12
C SER A 238 4.08 -53.59 -5.66
N GLY A 239 5.16 -54.37 -5.64
CA GLY A 239 5.22 -55.70 -5.04
C GLY A 239 4.83 -55.63 -3.56
N SER A 240 3.57 -55.88 -3.28
CA SER A 240 3.05 -56.10 -1.94
C SER A 240 3.46 -57.49 -1.47
N SER A 241 4.60 -57.60 -0.77
CA SER A 241 4.93 -58.79 0.03
C SER A 241 4.37 -58.58 1.44
N GLY A 242 3.14 -59.04 1.65
CA GLY A 242 2.55 -59.20 2.98
C GLY A 242 3.28 -60.32 3.73
N GLY A 243 4.19 -59.95 4.63
CA GLY A 243 4.73 -60.86 5.65
C GLY A 243 3.80 -60.87 6.87
N ALA A 244 3.00 -61.93 7.00
CA ALA A 244 2.31 -62.28 8.23
C ALA A 244 3.29 -62.98 9.17
N GLU A 245 3.46 -62.48 10.40
CA GLU A 245 4.12 -63.19 11.48
C GLU A 245 3.13 -63.40 12.64
N LYS A 246 3.10 -64.63 13.15
CA LYS A 246 2.39 -65.08 14.35
C LYS A 246 3.12 -64.62 15.61
#